data_AF-A0A1W7D1U9-F1
#
_entry.id   AF-A0A1W7D1U9-F1
#
_cell.length_a   1.000
_cell.length_b   1.000
_cell.length_c   1.000
_cell.angle_alpha   90.00
_cell.angle_beta   90.00
_cell.angle_gamma   90.00
#
_symmetry.space_group_name_H-M   'P 1'
#
loop_
_entity.id
_entity.type
_entity.pdbx_description
1 polymer ?
#
loop_
_entity_poly.entity_id
_entity_poly.type
_entity_poly.pdbx_seq_one_letter_code
_entity_poly.pdbx_strand_id
1 'polypeptide(L)'
;MAFGTKRLETAINRLEEQISTLTQAVGALGAAMGQGGHHPVAVGAAPGREEHGDLLDRAAGISYATIVCHRDTWSFLVEQAARTEHFRLPAGVEEDGDGLIEADVSARTLLAAIDALRRAGHDARASDITRALARRVHHRIGDALKELEPPAGGHPAVAHIVIDDRPPRAALPPAAGAPAPRGPAAP
;
A
#
# COMPACT_ATOMS: atom_id res chain seq x y z
N MET A 1 49.62 11.79 -6.78
CA MET A 1 48.19 11.51 -6.54
C MET A 1 48.02 10.52 -5.39
N ALA A 2 48.42 10.87 -4.15
CA ALA A 2 48.46 9.92 -3.01
C ALA A 2 47.63 10.35 -1.78
N PHE A 3 46.94 11.50 -1.86
CA PHE A 3 46.21 12.09 -0.72
C PHE A 3 44.73 11.67 -0.62
N GLY A 4 44.10 11.28 -1.73
CA GLY A 4 42.68 10.90 -1.76
C GLY A 4 42.38 9.55 -1.12
N THR A 5 43.29 8.58 -1.27
CA THR A 5 43.12 7.21 -0.76
C THR A 5 43.22 7.13 0.76
N LYS A 6 44.20 7.82 1.36
CA LYS A 6 44.36 7.87 2.82
C LYS A 6 43.15 8.47 3.53
N ARG A 7 42.52 9.49 2.94
CA ARG A 7 41.33 10.14 3.51
C ARG A 7 40.09 9.24 3.43
N LEU A 8 39.97 8.43 2.37
CA LEU A 8 38.90 7.45 2.21
C LEU A 8 39.07 6.28 3.18
N GLU A 9 40.28 5.74 3.29
CA GLU A 9 40.62 4.66 4.23
C GLU A 9 40.38 5.07 5.69
N THR A 10 40.75 6.31 6.05
CA THR A 10 40.46 6.87 7.38
C THR A 10 38.95 6.98 7.64
N ALA A 11 38.16 7.33 6.62
CA ALA A 11 36.71 7.43 6.75
C ALA A 11 36.04 6.05 6.88
N ILE A 12 36.55 5.05 6.16
CA ILE A 12 36.07 3.66 6.25
C ILE A 12 36.37 3.08 7.63
N ASN A 13 37.61 3.19 8.10
CA ASN A 13 37.99 2.68 9.42
C ASN A 13 37.17 3.33 10.55
N ARG A 14 36.89 4.63 10.43
CA ARG A 14 36.02 5.35 11.38
C ARG A 14 34.58 4.84 11.35
N LEU A 15 34.06 4.50 10.16
CA LEU A 15 32.71 3.95 10.04
C LEU A 15 32.63 2.54 10.65
N GLU A 16 33.65 1.71 10.44
CA GLU A 16 33.75 0.37 11.02
C GLU A 16 33.81 0.41 12.55
N GLU A 17 34.58 1.33 13.13
CA GLU A 17 34.62 1.58 14.57
C GLU A 17 33.25 2.00 15.11
N GLN A 18 32.53 2.88 14.39
CA GLN A 18 31.18 3.31 14.77
C GLN A 18 30.17 2.17 14.73
N ILE A 19 30.21 1.31 13.71
CA ILE A 19 29.34 0.13 13.59
C ILE A 19 29.63 -0.88 14.71
N SER A 20 30.91 -1.12 15.00
CA SER A 20 31.33 -2.02 16.09
C SER A 20 30.84 -1.52 17.45
N THR A 21 31.02 -0.21 17.72
CA THR A 21 30.55 0.43 18.96
C THR A 21 29.04 0.34 19.10
N LEU A 22 28.29 0.60 18.03
CA LEU A 22 26.83 0.53 18.04
C LEU A 22 26.35 -0.90 18.30
N THR A 23 27.00 -1.89 17.70
CA THR A 23 26.67 -3.32 17.88
C THR A 23 26.90 -3.75 19.34
N GLN A 24 27.98 -3.29 19.97
CA GLN A 24 28.25 -3.55 21.38
C GLN A 24 27.23 -2.87 22.31
N ALA A 25 26.84 -1.64 22.00
CA ALA A 25 25.83 -0.92 22.78
C ALA A 25 24.46 -1.62 22.71
N VAL A 26 24.06 -2.09 21.52
CA VAL A 26 22.83 -2.87 21.34
C VAL A 26 22.90 -4.21 22.07
N GLY A 27 24.06 -4.89 22.04
CA GLY A 27 24.29 -6.12 22.80
C GLY A 27 24.19 -5.91 24.33
N ALA A 28 24.76 -4.82 24.84
CA ALA A 28 24.69 -4.47 26.26
C ALA A 28 23.26 -4.11 26.71
N LEU A 29 22.50 -3.39 25.87
CA LEU A 29 21.07 -3.13 26.09
C LEU A 29 20.25 -4.44 26.08
N GLY A 30 20.54 -5.35 25.15
CA GLY A 30 19.92 -6.68 25.10
C GLY A 30 20.22 -7.52 26.34
N ALA A 31 21.47 -7.50 26.83
CA ALA A 31 21.86 -8.22 28.05
C ALA A 31 21.23 -7.60 29.32
N ALA A 32 21.11 -6.28 29.38
CA ALA A 32 20.43 -5.58 30.48
C ALA A 32 18.93 -5.89 30.52
N MET A 33 18.30 -6.08 29.35
CA MET A 33 16.88 -6.46 29.24
C MET A 33 16.63 -7.98 29.38
N GLY A 34 17.66 -8.82 29.26
CA GLY A 34 17.58 -10.28 29.23
C GLY A 34 17.67 -11.02 30.57
N GLN A 35 17.65 -10.33 31.72
CA GLN A 35 17.72 -10.99 33.05
C GLN A 35 16.37 -11.59 33.53
N GLY A 36 15.49 -11.96 32.61
CA GLY A 36 14.25 -12.69 32.89
C GLY A 36 14.03 -13.82 31.90
N GLY A 37 14.42 -15.04 32.28
CA GLY A 37 13.82 -16.31 31.83
C GLY A 37 13.95 -16.70 30.35
N HIS A 38 14.65 -17.81 30.13
CA HIS A 38 14.90 -18.48 28.86
C HIS A 38 13.63 -18.75 28.01
N HIS A 39 13.43 -17.96 26.94
CA HIS A 39 12.59 -18.30 25.78
C HIS A 39 13.42 -18.06 24.51
N PRO A 40 13.32 -18.92 23.47
CA PRO A 40 14.06 -18.73 22.24
C PRO A 40 13.61 -17.42 21.59
N VAL A 41 14.55 -16.48 21.43
CA VAL A 41 14.27 -15.18 20.80
C VAL A 41 14.08 -15.43 19.31
N ALA A 42 12.83 -15.61 18.89
CA ALA A 42 12.41 -15.10 17.60
C ALA A 42 12.78 -13.61 17.62
N VAL A 43 13.65 -13.19 16.71
CA VAL A 43 13.88 -11.77 16.45
C VAL A 43 12.56 -11.24 15.91
N GLY A 44 11.67 -10.82 16.82
CA GLY A 44 10.36 -10.27 16.49
C GLY A 44 10.60 -9.14 15.51
N ALA A 45 10.12 -9.32 14.29
CA ALA A 45 10.17 -8.25 13.33
C ALA A 45 9.30 -7.13 13.92
N ALA A 46 9.79 -5.89 13.83
CA ALA A 46 9.00 -4.74 14.29
C ALA A 46 7.57 -4.88 13.74
N PRO A 47 6.50 -4.62 14.52
CA PRO A 47 5.14 -5.05 14.19
C PRO A 47 4.70 -4.65 12.77
N GLY A 48 5.11 -3.47 12.27
CA GLY A 48 4.80 -3.03 10.90
C GLY A 48 5.53 -3.79 9.77
N ARG A 49 6.60 -4.54 10.05
CA ARG A 49 7.28 -5.41 9.07
C ARG A 49 6.57 -6.76 8.98
N GLU A 50 6.11 -7.33 10.09
CA GLU A 50 5.29 -8.55 10.10
C GLU A 50 3.96 -8.29 9.38
N GLU A 51 3.27 -7.20 9.72
CA GLU A 51 2.02 -6.80 9.05
C GLU A 51 2.17 -6.60 7.53
N HIS A 52 3.32 -6.10 7.08
CA HIS A 52 3.59 -5.96 5.64
C HIS A 52 3.91 -7.29 4.96
N GLY A 53 4.64 -8.19 5.65
CA GLY A 53 4.88 -9.55 5.16
C GLY A 53 3.57 -10.30 4.93
N ASP A 54 2.69 -10.29 5.93
CA ASP A 54 1.37 -10.92 5.85
C ASP A 54 0.52 -10.38 4.70
N LEU A 55 0.61 -9.06 4.45
CA LEU A 55 -0.09 -8.42 3.34
C LEU A 55 0.45 -8.89 1.98
N LEU A 56 1.78 -9.01 1.84
CA LEU A 56 2.38 -9.54 0.62
C LEU A 56 2.01 -11.01 0.40
N ASP A 57 1.99 -11.83 1.45
CA ASP A 57 1.62 -13.25 1.35
C ASP A 57 0.15 -13.41 0.90
N ARG A 58 -0.76 -12.58 1.41
CA ARG A 58 -2.16 -12.53 0.93
C ARG A 58 -2.25 -12.15 -0.54
N ALA A 59 -1.54 -11.10 -0.96
CA ALA A 59 -1.52 -10.66 -2.35
C ALA A 59 -0.89 -11.69 -3.30
N ALA A 60 0.08 -12.47 -2.82
CA ALA A 60 0.69 -13.57 -3.60
C ALA A 60 -0.26 -14.76 -3.79
N GLY A 61 -1.27 -14.90 -2.93
CA GLY A 61 -2.27 -15.96 -2.99
C GLY A 61 -3.40 -15.76 -4.02
N ILE A 62 -3.51 -14.57 -4.62
CA ILE A 62 -4.55 -14.27 -5.63
C ILE A 62 -3.95 -14.22 -7.04
N SER A 63 -4.71 -14.65 -8.05
CA SER A 63 -4.25 -14.59 -9.44
C SER A 63 -4.22 -13.16 -9.99
N TYR A 64 -5.27 -12.39 -9.71
CA TYR A 64 -5.43 -10.99 -10.08
C TYR A 64 -6.44 -10.30 -9.16
N ALA A 65 -6.41 -8.97 -9.15
CA ALA A 65 -7.36 -8.11 -8.44
C ALA A 65 -7.88 -7.02 -9.39
N THR A 66 -9.14 -6.63 -9.21
CA THR A 66 -9.73 -5.48 -9.89
C THR A 66 -9.65 -4.29 -8.93
N ILE A 67 -8.94 -3.23 -9.33
CA ILE A 67 -8.84 -1.98 -8.57
C ILE A 67 -9.83 -0.97 -9.14
N VAL A 68 -10.68 -0.41 -8.29
CA VAL A 68 -11.59 0.70 -8.63
C VAL A 68 -11.21 1.94 -7.83
N CYS A 69 -10.84 3.04 -8.49
CA CYS A 69 -10.42 4.27 -7.80
C CYS A 69 -10.55 5.50 -8.70
N HIS A 70 -10.53 6.71 -8.13
CA HIS A 70 -10.50 7.94 -8.94
C HIS A 70 -9.26 7.99 -9.85
N ARG A 71 -9.38 8.60 -11.03
CA ARG A 71 -8.31 8.76 -12.03
C ARG A 71 -6.99 9.31 -11.46
N ASP A 72 -7.06 10.27 -10.56
CA ASP A 72 -5.86 10.85 -9.94
C ASP A 72 -5.22 9.88 -8.93
N THR A 73 -6.02 9.08 -8.22
CA THR A 73 -5.53 8.01 -7.34
C THR A 73 -4.85 6.92 -8.16
N TRP A 74 -5.43 6.54 -9.30
CA TRP A 74 -4.82 5.62 -10.25
C TRP A 74 -3.48 6.14 -10.76
N SER A 75 -3.44 7.41 -11.20
CA SER A 75 -2.23 8.05 -11.69
C SER A 75 -1.11 8.06 -10.64
N PHE A 76 -1.46 8.40 -9.39
CA PHE A 76 -0.53 8.35 -8.27
C PHE A 76 0.00 6.93 -8.03
N LEU A 77 -0.87 5.91 -8.01
CA LEU A 77 -0.50 4.51 -7.83
C LEU A 77 0.53 4.09 -8.89
N VAL A 78 0.25 4.37 -10.17
CA VAL A 78 1.14 4.06 -11.29
C VAL A 78 2.47 4.79 -11.14
N GLU A 79 2.48 6.08 -10.76
CA GLU A 79 3.71 6.85 -10.55
C GLU A 79 4.63 6.21 -9.49
N GLN A 80 4.04 5.74 -8.39
CA GLN A 80 4.82 5.06 -7.34
C GLN A 80 5.32 3.70 -7.81
N ALA A 81 4.44 2.90 -8.42
CA ALA A 81 4.73 1.51 -8.72
C ALA A 81 5.62 1.32 -9.96
N ALA A 82 5.56 2.22 -10.95
CA ALA A 82 6.36 2.16 -12.18
C ALA A 82 7.88 2.17 -11.96
N ARG A 83 8.33 2.57 -10.77
CA ARG A 83 9.75 2.59 -10.37
C ARG A 83 10.27 1.22 -9.91
N THR A 84 9.41 0.21 -9.86
CA THR A 84 9.73 -1.14 -9.36
C THR A 84 9.90 -2.14 -10.50
N GLU A 85 10.74 -3.16 -10.29
CA GLU A 85 11.08 -4.16 -11.31
C GLU A 85 9.87 -4.96 -11.82
N HIS A 86 8.90 -5.21 -10.94
CA HIS A 86 7.78 -6.12 -11.19
C HIS A 86 6.49 -5.44 -11.63
N PHE A 87 6.47 -4.10 -11.70
CA PHE A 87 5.30 -3.39 -12.19
C PHE A 87 5.14 -3.55 -13.71
N ARG A 88 3.92 -3.86 -14.11
CA ARG A 88 3.48 -3.85 -15.51
C ARG A 88 2.14 -3.15 -15.56
N LEU A 89 2.00 -2.20 -16.49
CA LEU A 89 0.75 -1.50 -16.70
C LEU A 89 -0.33 -2.52 -17.11
N PRO A 90 -1.51 -2.53 -16.45
CA PRO A 90 -2.63 -3.37 -16.85
C PRO A 90 -3.08 -3.10 -18.29
N ALA A 91 -3.51 -4.15 -18.98
CA ALA A 91 -4.05 -4.03 -20.34
C ALA A 91 -5.55 -3.65 -20.36
N GLY A 92 -6.29 -3.84 -19.26
CA GLY A 92 -7.70 -3.49 -19.12
C GLY A 92 -7.88 -2.38 -18.10
N VAL A 93 -7.57 -1.15 -18.50
CA VAL A 93 -7.84 0.07 -17.71
C VAL A 93 -9.00 0.79 -18.38
N GLU A 94 -10.15 0.82 -17.71
CA GLU A 94 -11.35 1.49 -18.20
C GLU A 94 -11.64 2.71 -17.33
N GLU A 95 -11.94 3.84 -17.96
CA GLU A 95 -12.40 5.05 -17.27
C GLU A 95 -13.92 5.16 -17.45
N ASP A 96 -14.65 5.28 -16.34
CA ASP A 96 -16.08 5.52 -16.35
C ASP A 96 -16.42 7.01 -16.47
N GLY A 97 -17.71 7.32 -16.66
CA GLY A 97 -18.18 8.70 -16.79
C GLY A 97 -18.06 9.56 -15.52
N ASP A 98 -17.78 8.95 -14.36
CA ASP A 98 -17.68 9.61 -13.05
C ASP A 98 -16.21 9.81 -12.61
N GLY A 99 -15.26 9.59 -13.53
CA GLY A 99 -13.82 9.75 -13.31
C GLY A 99 -13.20 8.64 -12.47
N LEU A 100 -13.87 7.49 -12.35
CA LEU A 100 -13.29 6.28 -11.77
C LEU A 100 -12.57 5.48 -12.86
N ILE A 101 -11.49 4.86 -12.43
CA ILE A 101 -10.72 3.89 -13.17
C ILE A 101 -11.01 2.52 -12.58
N GLU A 102 -11.36 1.57 -13.45
CA GLU A 102 -11.37 0.14 -13.17
C GLU A 102 -10.19 -0.52 -13.88
N ALA A 103 -9.35 -1.24 -13.13
CA ALA A 103 -8.13 -1.84 -13.67
C ALA A 103 -7.87 -3.25 -13.14
N ASP A 104 -7.66 -4.20 -14.05
CA ASP A 104 -7.27 -5.57 -13.71
C ASP A 104 -5.77 -5.71 -13.49
N VAL A 105 -5.37 -5.90 -12.24
CA VAL A 105 -3.99 -5.92 -11.79
C VAL A 105 -3.55 -7.35 -11.47
N SER A 106 -2.51 -7.83 -12.15
CA SER A 106 -1.91 -9.13 -11.85
C SER A 106 -1.31 -9.15 -10.44
N ALA A 107 -1.20 -10.33 -9.82
CA ALA A 107 -0.57 -10.51 -8.51
C ALA A 107 0.80 -9.81 -8.40
N ARG A 108 1.66 -9.96 -9.41
CA ARG A 108 3.01 -9.34 -9.44
C ARG A 108 2.96 -7.82 -9.46
N THR A 109 2.05 -7.27 -10.24
CA THR A 109 1.83 -5.82 -10.30
C THR A 109 1.28 -5.31 -8.96
N LEU A 110 0.39 -6.06 -8.32
CA LEU A 110 -0.18 -5.72 -7.01
C LEU A 110 0.89 -5.75 -5.91
N LEU A 111 1.73 -6.78 -5.87
CA LEU A 111 2.87 -6.87 -4.94
C LEU A 111 3.82 -5.68 -5.11
N ALA A 112 4.16 -5.34 -6.35
CA ALA A 112 4.97 -4.17 -6.68
C ALA A 112 4.35 -2.86 -6.17
N ALA A 113 3.04 -2.68 -6.37
CA ALA A 113 2.32 -1.51 -5.90
C ALA A 113 2.29 -1.41 -4.37
N ILE A 114 2.01 -2.52 -3.67
CA ILE A 114 2.00 -2.59 -2.20
C ILE A 114 3.37 -2.20 -1.63
N ASP A 115 4.46 -2.78 -2.15
CA ASP A 115 5.81 -2.44 -1.68
C ASP A 115 6.20 -0.99 -2.01
N ALA A 116 5.88 -0.50 -3.21
CA ALA A 116 6.13 0.89 -3.60
C ALA A 116 5.41 1.89 -2.70
N LEU A 117 4.13 1.65 -2.39
CA LEU A 117 3.34 2.51 -1.51
C LEU A 117 3.87 2.50 -0.08
N ARG A 118 4.29 1.34 0.44
CA ARG A 118 4.93 1.31 1.76
C ARG A 118 6.21 2.15 1.77
N ARG A 119 7.09 1.99 0.77
CA ARG A 119 8.32 2.78 0.66
C ARG A 119 8.01 4.28 0.60
N ALA A 120 7.08 4.70 -0.26
CA ALA A 120 6.67 6.10 -0.37
C ALA A 120 6.05 6.64 0.93
N GLY A 121 5.28 5.83 1.67
CA GLY A 121 4.69 6.20 2.95
C GLY A 121 5.70 6.42 4.09
N HIS A 122 6.88 5.81 3.99
CA HIS A 122 7.97 5.88 4.96
C HIS A 122 9.20 6.68 4.48
N ASP A 123 9.21 7.19 3.25
CA ASP A 123 10.34 7.96 2.73
C ASP A 123 10.37 9.36 3.35
N ALA A 124 11.37 9.60 4.22
CA ALA A 124 11.56 10.90 4.88
C ALA A 124 11.86 12.05 3.90
N ARG A 125 12.21 11.76 2.64
CA ARG A 125 12.42 12.78 1.59
C ARG A 125 11.15 13.13 0.83
N ALA A 126 10.12 12.30 0.90
CA ALA A 126 8.86 12.56 0.23
C ALA A 126 8.06 13.65 0.96
N SER A 127 7.23 14.39 0.22
CA SER A 127 6.35 15.40 0.82
C SER A 127 5.34 14.76 1.78
N ASP A 128 4.85 15.53 2.76
CA ASP A 128 3.84 15.05 3.70
C ASP A 128 2.57 14.54 3.00
N ILE A 129 2.19 15.21 1.89
CA ILE A 129 1.06 14.83 1.02
C ILE A 129 1.32 13.46 0.39
N THR A 130 2.48 13.26 -0.23
CA THR A 130 2.87 11.98 -0.85
C THR A 130 2.85 10.87 0.17
N ARG A 131 3.44 11.09 1.36
CA ARG A 131 3.47 10.07 2.41
C ARG A 131 2.06 9.74 2.92
N ALA A 132 1.21 10.74 3.09
CA ALA A 132 -0.17 10.55 3.54
C ALA A 132 -1.00 9.76 2.52
N LEU A 133 -0.93 10.14 1.24
CA LEU A 133 -1.65 9.45 0.17
C LEU A 133 -1.15 8.00 0.01
N ALA A 134 0.16 7.79 0.03
CA ALA A 134 0.75 6.45 -0.04
C ALA A 134 0.26 5.54 1.11
N ARG A 135 0.27 6.05 2.34
CA ARG A 135 -0.24 5.29 3.50
C ARG A 135 -1.73 5.00 3.38
N ARG A 136 -2.55 5.96 2.93
CA ARG A 136 -4.00 5.77 2.76
C ARG A 136 -4.29 4.67 1.73
N VAL A 137 -3.68 4.76 0.56
CA VAL A 137 -3.85 3.78 -0.53
C VAL A 137 -3.35 2.40 -0.09
N HIS A 138 -2.16 2.31 0.54
CA HIS A 138 -1.64 1.06 1.10
C HIS A 138 -2.60 0.43 2.12
N HIS A 139 -3.12 1.24 3.04
CA HIS A 139 -4.06 0.78 4.06
C HIS A 139 -5.34 0.23 3.43
N ARG A 140 -5.92 0.93 2.44
CA ARG A 140 -7.17 0.51 1.79
C ARG A 140 -7.01 -0.80 1.01
N ILE A 141 -5.87 -0.99 0.34
CA ILE A 141 -5.51 -2.28 -0.27
C ILE A 141 -5.40 -3.36 0.81
N GLY A 142 -4.76 -3.03 1.94
CA GLY A 142 -4.63 -3.91 3.09
C GLY A 142 -5.96 -4.39 3.66
N ASP A 143 -6.92 -3.47 3.85
CA ASP A 143 -8.25 -3.81 4.36
C ASP A 143 -9.00 -4.72 3.38
N ALA A 144 -8.99 -4.38 2.09
CA ALA A 144 -9.65 -5.19 1.06
C ALA A 144 -9.08 -6.62 1.00
N LEU A 145 -7.75 -6.78 1.11
CA LEU A 145 -7.11 -8.10 1.13
C LEU A 145 -7.33 -8.88 2.44
N LYS A 146 -7.62 -8.19 3.55
CA LYS A 146 -7.98 -8.83 4.82
C LYS A 146 -9.41 -9.37 4.82
N GLU A 147 -10.31 -8.68 4.13
CA GLU A 147 -11.71 -9.07 3.94
C GLU A 147 -11.90 -10.26 2.98
N LEU A 148 -10.87 -10.64 2.22
CA LEU A 148 -10.90 -11.83 1.39
C LEU A 148 -10.97 -13.08 2.28
N GLU A 149 -12.15 -13.71 2.29
CA GLU A 149 -12.33 -15.03 2.87
C GLU A 149 -11.56 -16.08 2.03
N PRO A 150 -10.86 -17.04 2.66
CA PRO A 150 -10.29 -18.17 1.94
C PRO A 150 -11.42 -18.93 1.21
N PRO A 151 -11.22 -19.32 -0.06
CA PRO A 151 -12.29 -19.94 -0.84
C PRO A 151 -12.76 -21.24 -0.17
N ALA A 152 -13.98 -21.22 0.35
CA ALA A 152 -14.67 -22.41 0.85
C ALA A 152 -15.12 -23.28 -0.33
N GLY A 153 -14.17 -24.01 -0.93
CA GLY A 153 -14.46 -25.07 -1.92
C GLY A 153 -14.98 -24.61 -3.29
N GLY A 154 -14.75 -23.35 -3.69
CA GLY A 154 -15.14 -22.80 -5.00
C GLY A 154 -13.97 -22.16 -5.76
N HIS A 155 -14.23 -21.64 -6.97
CA HIS A 155 -13.27 -20.79 -7.67
C HIS A 155 -12.96 -19.55 -6.82
N PRO A 156 -11.69 -19.15 -6.65
CA PRO A 156 -11.35 -17.99 -5.86
C PRO A 156 -12.07 -16.77 -6.43
N ALA A 157 -12.81 -16.06 -5.56
CA ALA A 157 -13.43 -14.80 -5.93
C ALA A 157 -12.34 -13.82 -6.36
N VAL A 158 -12.60 -13.06 -7.43
CA VAL A 158 -11.72 -11.97 -7.86
C VAL A 158 -11.66 -10.96 -6.71
N ALA A 159 -10.45 -10.55 -6.34
CA ALA A 159 -10.29 -9.54 -5.30
C ALA A 159 -10.72 -8.18 -5.86
N HIS A 160 -11.85 -7.64 -5.40
CA HIS A 160 -12.33 -6.31 -5.77
C HIS A 160 -11.86 -5.29 -4.74
N ILE A 161 -10.93 -4.42 -5.12
CA ILE A 161 -10.29 -3.45 -4.23
C ILE A 161 -10.79 -2.05 -4.60
N VAL A 162 -11.66 -1.48 -3.76
CA VAL A 162 -12.20 -0.13 -3.95
C VAL A 162 -11.36 0.89 -3.15
N ILE A 163 -10.64 1.75 -3.86
CA ILE A 163 -9.84 2.84 -3.30
C ILE A 163 -10.57 4.16 -3.48
N ASP A 164 -11.75 4.23 -2.85
CA ASP A 164 -12.60 5.41 -2.80
C ASP A 164 -13.36 5.43 -1.47
N ASP A 165 -13.21 6.52 -0.71
CA ASP A 165 -13.89 6.75 0.57
C ASP A 165 -15.09 7.72 0.39
N ARG A 166 -15.56 7.95 -0.85
CA ARG A 166 -16.75 8.77 -1.12
C ARG A 166 -17.90 8.31 -0.19
N PRO A 167 -18.51 9.22 0.59
CA PRO A 167 -19.63 8.85 1.41
C PRO A 167 -20.76 8.31 0.51
N PRO A 168 -21.55 7.33 0.98
CA PRO A 168 -22.69 6.84 0.22
C PRO A 168 -23.51 8.03 -0.25
N ARG A 169 -23.78 8.10 -1.55
CA ARG A 169 -24.70 9.11 -2.09
C ARG A 169 -26.01 8.91 -1.33
N ALA A 170 -26.37 9.85 -0.47
CA ALA A 170 -27.67 9.83 0.18
C ALA A 170 -28.69 9.71 -0.96
N ALA A 171 -29.46 8.62 -0.96
CA ALA A 171 -30.53 8.45 -1.94
C ALA A 171 -31.38 9.72 -1.85
N LEU A 172 -31.42 10.52 -2.91
CA LEU A 172 -32.32 11.66 -2.96
C LEU A 172 -33.71 11.09 -2.67
N PRO A 173 -34.46 11.63 -1.69
CA PRO A 173 -35.86 11.25 -1.57
C PRO A 173 -36.52 11.47 -2.93
N PRO A 174 -37.40 10.55 -3.39
CA PRO A 174 -38.06 10.70 -4.68
C PRO A 174 -38.67 12.10 -4.73
N ALA A 175 -38.37 12.85 -5.80
CA ALA A 175 -38.82 14.23 -5.96
C ALA A 175 -40.32 14.30 -5.66
N ALA A 176 -40.67 15.02 -4.58
CA ALA A 176 -42.05 15.23 -4.22
C ALA A 176 -42.73 16.02 -5.35
N GLY A 177 -43.58 15.33 -6.11
CA GLY A 177 -44.58 15.92 -7.00
C GLY A 177 -44.02 16.52 -8.29
N ALA A 178 -43.91 15.70 -9.33
CA ALA A 178 -44.16 16.21 -10.68
C ALA A 178 -45.60 16.77 -10.69
N PRO A 179 -45.84 18.04 -11.06
CA PRO A 179 -47.19 18.55 -11.19
C PRO A 179 -47.92 17.76 -12.27
N ALA A 180 -49.10 17.23 -11.92
CA ALA A 180 -49.96 16.50 -12.84
C ALA A 180 -50.18 17.31 -14.13
N PRO A 181 -50.21 16.66 -15.31
CA PRO A 181 -50.47 17.36 -16.57
C PRO A 181 -51.86 18.02 -16.47
N ARG A 182 -51.91 19.34 -16.65
CA ARG A 182 -53.19 20.05 -16.78
C ARG A 182 -53.90 19.48 -18.00
N GLY A 183 -55.02 18.79 -17.77
CA GLY A 183 -55.90 18.33 -18.83
C GLY A 183 -56.38 19.50 -19.71
N PRO A 184 -56.77 19.23 -20.96
CA PRO A 184 -57.16 20.29 -21.89
C PRO A 184 -58.37 21.06 -21.38
N ALA A 185 -58.29 22.40 -21.47
CA ALA A 185 -59.39 23.29 -21.17
C ALA A 185 -60.56 22.99 -22.13
N ALA A 186 -61.73 22.71 -21.56
CA ALA A 186 -62.98 22.58 -22.29
C ALA A 186 -63.50 23.98 -22.74
N PRO A 187 -64.25 24.07 -23.84
CA PRO A 187 -64.58 25.32 -24.55
C PRO A 187 -65.55 26.25 -23.83
#